data_AF-A0A966HFH2-F1
#
_entry.id   AF-A0A966HFH2-F1
#
_cell.length_a   1.000
_cell.length_b   1.000
_cell.length_c   1.000
_cell.angle_alpha   90.00
_cell.angle_beta   90.00
_cell.angle_gamma   90.00
#
_symmetry.space_group_name_H-M   'P 1'
#
loop_
_entity.id
_entity.type
_entity.pdbx_description
1 polymer ?
#
loop_
_entity_poly.entity_id
_entity_poly.type
_entity_poly.pdbx_seq_one_letter_code
_entity_poly.pdbx_strand_id
1 'polypeptide(L)'
;MGLFSKKETCSICGSNQGTPVADGFVCPGCWEKCGYFTIAPGQARKLSRVKNVEDHIKKNNTFKQTQSIRQTLFSPNTIIAGKIFVDEDNNLWCISTGMLKLKPHGFIYSFEDVKSYEIVEDGNSITKGGLGRAAVGGLAFGGVGAIVGSITAGKKTKSTCTKLYLNVKVDNAPRDVIVPYIISETKKSSMTYTSSYNQIQELLSYFNSKETPDVVAQSPNNMGNADEIKKYADLLAQGIISEEEFVAVKQKILGL
;
A
#
# COMPACT_ATOMS: atom_id res chain seq x y z
N MET A 1 9.93 -45.55 21.24
CA MET A 1 8.54 -45.52 20.72
C MET A 1 8.52 -44.67 19.44
N GLY A 2 7.86 -45.16 18.40
CA GLY A 2 8.24 -45.00 16.99
C GLY A 2 8.15 -43.59 16.38
N LEU A 3 9.18 -43.25 15.62
CA LEU A 3 9.43 -41.98 14.92
C LEU A 3 8.74 -41.93 13.54
N PHE A 4 7.55 -42.50 13.40
CA PHE A 4 6.81 -42.55 12.13
C PHE A 4 5.43 -41.93 12.31
N SER A 5 5.33 -40.64 12.00
CA SER A 5 4.04 -39.96 11.83
C SER A 5 3.22 -40.73 10.78
N LYS A 6 1.95 -41.08 11.09
CA LYS A 6 1.00 -41.68 10.15
C LYS A 6 1.06 -40.92 8.83
N LYS A 7 1.29 -41.63 7.73
CA LYS A 7 1.34 -41.05 6.39
C LYS A 7 0.09 -41.48 5.64
N GLU A 8 -0.93 -40.63 5.63
CA GLU A 8 -2.17 -40.86 4.90
C GLU A 8 -2.16 -40.17 3.54
N THR A 9 -3.12 -40.51 2.69
CA THR A 9 -3.26 -39.93 1.36
C THR A 9 -3.63 -38.45 1.45
N CYS A 10 -3.09 -37.64 0.54
CA CYS A 10 -3.36 -36.21 0.47
C CYS A 10 -4.84 -35.92 0.29
N SER A 11 -5.40 -35.13 1.21
CA SER A 11 -6.80 -34.69 1.21
C SER A 11 -7.17 -33.78 0.04
N ILE A 12 -6.19 -33.25 -0.70
CA ILE A 12 -6.42 -32.33 -1.83
C ILE A 12 -6.38 -33.06 -3.18
N CYS A 13 -5.33 -33.86 -3.43
CA CYS A 13 -5.18 -34.54 -4.72
C CYS A 13 -5.59 -36.02 -4.70
N GLY A 14 -5.78 -36.62 -3.54
CA GLY A 14 -6.21 -38.01 -3.41
C GLY A 14 -5.20 -39.07 -3.87
N SER A 15 -4.01 -38.70 -4.35
CA SER A 15 -3.06 -39.66 -4.95
C SER A 15 -1.73 -39.77 -4.21
N ASN A 16 -1.20 -38.67 -3.69
CA ASN A 16 0.14 -38.62 -3.12
C ASN A 16 0.11 -38.77 -1.61
N GLN A 17 1.21 -39.28 -1.04
CA GLN A 17 1.38 -39.36 0.40
C GLN A 17 1.46 -37.96 1.03
N GLY A 18 0.61 -37.71 2.02
CA GLY A 18 0.49 -36.42 2.71
C GLY A 18 1.21 -36.38 4.05
N THR A 19 1.52 -35.16 4.48
CA THR A 19 1.97 -34.86 5.84
C THR A 19 0.82 -34.24 6.63
N PRO A 20 0.72 -34.51 7.95
CA PRO A 20 -0.41 -34.06 8.75
C PRO A 20 -0.49 -32.53 8.82
N VAL A 21 -1.71 -32.03 8.66
CA VAL A 21 -2.14 -30.65 8.90
C VAL A 21 -3.27 -30.65 9.93
N ALA A 22 -3.88 -29.51 10.25
CA ALA A 22 -4.83 -29.40 11.36
C ALA A 22 -6.08 -30.30 11.21
N ASP A 23 -6.53 -30.52 9.98
CA ASP A 23 -7.78 -31.21 9.63
C ASP A 23 -7.62 -32.24 8.49
N GLY A 24 -6.39 -32.71 8.23
CA GLY A 24 -6.14 -33.70 7.18
C GLY A 24 -4.67 -33.90 6.86
N PHE A 25 -4.38 -34.29 5.62
CA PHE A 25 -3.03 -34.55 5.14
C PHE A 25 -2.77 -33.85 3.81
N VAL A 26 -1.61 -33.22 3.66
CA VAL A 26 -1.26 -32.50 2.42
C VAL A 26 0.12 -32.96 1.92
N CYS A 27 0.20 -33.37 0.66
CA CYS A 27 1.45 -33.81 0.04
C CYS A 27 2.35 -32.64 -0.39
N PRO A 28 3.66 -32.89 -0.58
CA PRO A 28 4.60 -31.86 -1.06
C PRO A 28 4.16 -31.19 -2.37
N GLY A 29 3.64 -31.95 -3.34
CA GLY A 29 3.19 -31.38 -4.61
C GLY A 29 2.01 -30.40 -4.48
N CYS A 30 1.10 -30.60 -3.53
CA CYS A 30 0.03 -29.62 -3.26
C CYS A 30 0.58 -28.37 -2.58
N TRP A 31 1.58 -28.50 -1.70
CA TRP A 31 2.28 -27.35 -1.11
C TRP A 31 3.07 -26.53 -2.13
N GLU A 32 3.71 -27.20 -3.10
CA GLU A 32 4.41 -26.56 -4.21
C GLU A 32 3.46 -25.78 -5.12
N LYS A 33 2.25 -26.32 -5.35
CA LYS A 33 1.21 -25.64 -6.14
C LYS A 33 0.72 -24.33 -5.51
N CYS A 34 0.88 -24.12 -4.20
CA CYS A 34 0.62 -22.82 -3.57
C CYS A 34 1.55 -21.71 -4.07
N GLY A 35 2.72 -22.06 -4.63
CA GLY A 35 3.67 -21.13 -5.26
C GLY A 35 3.96 -19.89 -4.43
N TYR A 36 3.67 -18.71 -4.97
CA TYR A 36 3.97 -17.42 -4.32
C TYR A 36 3.16 -17.17 -3.04
N PHE A 37 2.10 -17.94 -2.80
CA PHE A 37 1.23 -17.84 -1.63
C PHE A 37 1.48 -18.94 -0.60
N THR A 38 2.58 -19.70 -0.75
CA THR A 38 2.92 -20.79 0.19
C THR A 38 3.32 -20.23 1.56
N ILE A 39 2.95 -20.95 2.62
CA ILE A 39 3.33 -20.62 4.00
C ILE A 39 4.71 -21.22 4.30
N ALA A 40 5.48 -20.53 5.14
CA ALA A 40 6.79 -20.96 5.62
C ALA A 40 6.78 -22.42 6.12
N PRO A 41 7.86 -23.19 5.87
CA PRO A 41 7.93 -24.60 6.26
C PRO A 41 7.94 -24.78 7.78
N GLY A 42 7.76 -26.02 8.23
CA GLY A 42 7.86 -26.40 9.64
C GLY A 42 6.52 -26.35 10.38
N GLN A 43 6.53 -25.85 11.62
CA GLN A 43 5.35 -25.91 12.50
C GLN A 43 4.14 -25.15 11.94
N ALA A 44 4.36 -24.09 11.16
CA ALA A 44 3.28 -23.33 10.54
C ALA A 44 2.39 -24.19 9.62
N ARG A 45 2.98 -25.13 8.86
CA ARG A 45 2.20 -26.03 7.97
C ARG A 45 1.32 -27.02 8.74
N LYS A 46 1.74 -27.45 9.94
CA LYS A 46 0.95 -28.35 10.78
C LYS A 46 -0.32 -27.67 11.31
N LEU A 47 -0.31 -26.35 11.43
CA LEU A 47 -1.45 -25.54 11.87
C LEU A 47 -2.37 -25.14 10.71
N SER A 48 -1.93 -25.30 9.46
CA SER A 48 -2.76 -25.02 8.30
C SER A 48 -3.94 -25.96 8.20
N ARG A 49 -5.04 -25.48 7.61
CA ARG A 49 -6.17 -26.32 7.21
C ARG A 49 -6.09 -26.69 5.74
N VAL A 50 -6.66 -27.84 5.35
CA VAL A 50 -6.74 -28.32 3.97
C VAL A 50 -7.32 -27.23 3.06
N LYS A 51 -8.44 -26.62 3.46
CA LYS A 51 -9.09 -25.53 2.70
C LYS A 51 -8.17 -24.33 2.45
N ASN A 52 -7.34 -23.94 3.42
CA ASN A 52 -6.41 -22.82 3.24
C ASN A 52 -5.39 -23.14 2.14
N VAL A 53 -4.91 -24.38 2.08
CA VAL A 53 -3.96 -24.82 1.04
C VAL A 53 -4.64 -24.82 -0.33
N GLU A 54 -5.87 -25.32 -0.43
CA GLU A 54 -6.66 -25.26 -1.68
C GLU A 54 -6.86 -23.82 -2.16
N ASP A 55 -7.21 -22.91 -1.26
CA ASP A 55 -7.40 -21.50 -1.58
C ASP A 55 -6.08 -20.86 -2.03
N HIS A 56 -4.95 -21.20 -1.43
CA HIS A 56 -3.63 -20.75 -1.89
C HIS A 56 -3.26 -21.31 -3.27
N ILE A 57 -3.59 -22.58 -3.56
CA ILE A 57 -3.41 -23.17 -4.90
C ILE A 57 -4.24 -22.39 -5.92
N LYS A 58 -5.53 -22.14 -5.64
CA LYS A 58 -6.41 -21.36 -6.51
C LYS A 58 -5.87 -19.95 -6.75
N LYS A 59 -5.49 -19.24 -5.69
CA LYS A 59 -4.88 -17.89 -5.78
C LYS A 59 -3.63 -17.89 -6.64
N ASN A 60 -2.74 -18.86 -6.47
CA ASN A 60 -1.52 -18.96 -7.25
C ASN A 60 -1.80 -19.24 -8.74
N ASN A 61 -2.78 -20.09 -9.04
CA ASN A 61 -3.19 -20.36 -10.42
C ASN A 61 -3.76 -19.12 -11.09
N THR A 62 -4.71 -18.43 -10.43
CA THR A 62 -5.27 -17.16 -10.92
C THR A 62 -4.18 -16.13 -11.12
N PHE A 63 -3.30 -15.93 -10.12
CA PHE A 63 -2.20 -14.99 -10.21
C PHE A 63 -1.27 -15.28 -11.39
N LYS A 64 -0.90 -16.56 -11.62
CA LYS A 64 -0.08 -16.94 -12.77
C LYS A 64 -0.76 -16.64 -14.10
N GLN A 65 -2.05 -16.94 -14.24
CA GLN A 65 -2.81 -16.64 -15.44
C GLN A 65 -2.88 -15.13 -15.70
N THR A 66 -3.20 -14.34 -14.67
CA THR A 66 -3.20 -12.87 -14.74
C THR A 66 -1.83 -12.33 -15.14
N GLN A 67 -0.74 -12.85 -14.57
CA GLN A 67 0.62 -12.43 -14.94
C GLN A 67 0.95 -12.78 -16.40
N SER A 68 0.58 -13.97 -16.89
CA SER A 68 0.81 -14.33 -18.30
C SER A 68 0.06 -13.39 -19.25
N ILE A 69 -1.19 -13.05 -18.96
CA ILE A 69 -1.97 -12.09 -19.77
C ILE A 69 -1.30 -10.71 -19.73
N ARG A 70 -0.98 -10.20 -18.54
CA ARG A 70 -0.33 -8.89 -18.39
C ARG A 70 1.01 -8.82 -19.09
N GLN A 71 1.81 -9.88 -19.08
CA GLN A 71 3.07 -9.94 -19.82
C GLN A 71 2.89 -9.80 -21.34
N THR A 72 1.77 -10.28 -21.89
CA THR A 72 1.47 -10.08 -23.33
C THR A 72 0.94 -8.70 -23.67
N LEU A 73 0.30 -8.01 -22.72
CA LEU A 73 -0.29 -6.69 -22.92
C LEU A 73 0.69 -5.55 -22.62
N PHE A 74 1.56 -5.75 -21.62
CA PHE A 74 2.36 -4.69 -21.04
C PHE A 74 3.37 -4.11 -22.03
N SER A 75 3.08 -2.90 -22.47
CA SER A 75 3.91 -2.09 -23.35
C SER A 75 4.18 -0.74 -22.67
N PRO A 76 5.15 -0.68 -21.74
CA PRO A 76 5.38 0.52 -20.97
C PRO A 76 5.83 1.66 -21.87
N ASN A 77 5.13 2.78 -21.78
CA ASN A 77 5.33 3.99 -22.57
C ASN A 77 5.86 5.16 -21.71
N THR A 78 5.85 5.02 -20.39
CA THR A 78 6.27 6.06 -19.43
C THR A 78 7.08 5.46 -18.27
N ILE A 79 7.99 6.26 -17.69
CA ILE A 79 8.72 5.93 -16.46
C ILE A 79 8.46 7.04 -15.44
N ILE A 80 8.02 6.67 -14.24
CA ILE A 80 7.72 7.64 -13.17
C ILE A 80 8.81 7.58 -12.11
N ALA A 81 9.38 8.75 -11.78
CA ALA A 81 10.42 8.95 -10.78
C ALA A 81 11.66 8.04 -10.91
N GLY A 82 11.87 7.42 -12.08
CA GLY A 82 12.90 6.40 -12.30
C GLY A 82 12.72 5.12 -11.47
N LYS A 83 11.49 4.84 -10.99
CA LYS A 83 11.18 3.74 -10.06
C LYS A 83 10.18 2.74 -10.59
N ILE A 84 9.24 3.16 -11.42
CA ILE A 84 8.26 2.27 -12.04
C ILE A 84 8.17 2.52 -13.55
N PHE A 85 7.93 1.44 -14.28
CA PHE A 85 7.49 1.50 -15.67
C PHE A 85 5.97 1.48 -15.68
N VAL A 86 5.38 2.33 -16.51
CA VAL A 86 3.93 2.46 -16.66
C VAL A 86 3.56 2.29 -18.11
N ASP A 87 2.54 1.47 -18.33
CA ASP A 87 1.77 1.37 -19.55
C ASP A 87 0.45 2.11 -19.29
N GLU A 88 0.38 3.36 -19.78
CA GLU A 88 -0.79 4.21 -19.56
C GLU A 88 -2.03 3.72 -20.31
N ASP A 89 -1.83 3.04 -21.44
CA ASP A 89 -2.90 2.58 -22.33
C ASP A 89 -3.66 1.41 -21.70
N ASN A 90 -2.94 0.50 -21.03
CA ASN A 90 -3.52 -0.65 -20.34
C ASN A 90 -3.70 -0.45 -18.83
N ASN A 91 -3.34 0.71 -18.29
CA ASN A 91 -3.36 1.02 -16.86
C ASN A 91 -2.53 0.01 -16.01
N LEU A 92 -1.37 -0.41 -16.55
CA LEU A 92 -0.49 -1.41 -15.95
C LEU A 92 0.84 -0.78 -15.50
N TRP A 93 1.47 -1.38 -14.48
CA TRP A 93 2.78 -0.93 -14.00
C TRP A 93 3.62 -2.08 -13.43
N CYS A 94 4.94 -1.87 -13.37
CA CYS A 94 5.87 -2.73 -12.63
C CYS A 94 7.08 -1.92 -12.12
N ILE A 95 7.87 -2.52 -11.22
CA ILE A 95 9.06 -1.88 -10.67
C ILE A 95 10.18 -1.83 -11.72
N SER A 96 10.96 -0.75 -11.73
CA SER A 96 12.20 -0.67 -12.51
C SER A 96 13.39 -1.27 -11.78
N THR A 97 14.30 -1.90 -12.50
CA THR A 97 15.63 -2.31 -12.00
C THR A 97 16.75 -1.79 -12.90
N GLY A 98 17.99 -1.83 -12.39
CA GLY A 98 19.21 -1.41 -13.10
C GLY A 98 19.67 0.00 -12.77
N MET A 99 20.98 0.24 -12.77
CA MET A 99 21.58 1.55 -12.46
C MET A 99 21.84 2.41 -13.70
N LEU A 100 22.36 1.81 -14.77
CA LEU A 100 22.74 2.51 -16.01
C LEU A 100 21.63 2.54 -17.06
N LYS A 101 20.84 1.46 -17.13
CA LYS A 101 19.69 1.33 -18.03
C LYS A 101 18.57 0.70 -17.24
N LEU A 102 17.51 1.47 -17.02
CA LEU A 102 16.31 1.00 -16.34
C LEU A 102 15.63 -0.07 -17.18
N LYS A 103 15.14 -1.13 -16.54
CA LYS A 103 14.36 -2.21 -17.16
C LYS A 103 13.15 -2.57 -16.30
N PRO A 104 12.02 -2.94 -16.92
CA PRO A 104 10.90 -3.58 -16.22
C PRO A 104 11.37 -4.80 -15.43
N HIS A 105 10.88 -4.98 -14.21
CA HIS A 105 11.25 -6.11 -13.35
C HIS A 105 10.11 -6.53 -12.41
N GLY A 106 10.03 -7.83 -12.16
CA GLY A 106 9.06 -8.42 -11.24
C GLY A 106 7.70 -8.65 -11.90
N PHE A 107 6.66 -8.60 -11.08
CA PHE A 107 5.28 -8.78 -11.52
C PHE A 107 4.69 -7.48 -12.08
N ILE A 108 3.69 -7.64 -12.94
CA ILE A 108 2.94 -6.55 -13.54
C ILE A 108 1.60 -6.41 -12.81
N TYR A 109 1.28 -5.20 -12.39
CA TYR A 109 0.12 -4.86 -11.58
C TYR A 109 -0.79 -3.91 -12.35
N SER A 110 -2.10 -3.96 -12.09
CA SER A 110 -3.01 -2.90 -12.50
C SER A 110 -3.02 -1.81 -11.43
N PHE A 111 -3.20 -0.55 -11.82
CA PHE A 111 -3.48 0.51 -10.84
C PHE A 111 -4.82 0.28 -10.12
N GLU A 112 -5.79 -0.40 -10.74
CA GLU A 112 -7.08 -0.75 -10.13
C GLU A 112 -6.95 -1.76 -8.97
N ASP A 113 -5.89 -2.57 -8.99
CA ASP A 113 -5.62 -3.53 -7.92
C ASP A 113 -5.01 -2.86 -6.68
N VAL A 114 -4.54 -1.62 -6.78
CA VAL A 114 -3.87 -0.93 -5.67
C VAL A 114 -4.91 -0.62 -4.58
N LYS A 115 -4.61 -0.98 -3.34
CA LYS A 115 -5.52 -0.75 -2.19
C LYS A 115 -5.03 0.35 -1.28
N SER A 116 -3.73 0.43 -1.09
CA SER A 116 -3.11 1.47 -0.28
C SER A 116 -1.63 1.54 -0.56
N TYR A 117 -1.03 2.65 -0.21
CA TYR A 117 0.41 2.81 -0.19
C TYR A 117 0.84 3.56 1.07
N GLU A 118 2.04 3.28 1.56
CA GLU A 118 2.61 3.94 2.72
C GLU A 118 4.09 4.23 2.54
N ILE A 119 4.53 5.39 3.01
CA ILE A 119 5.96 5.74 3.08
C ILE A 119 6.47 5.20 4.41
N VAL A 120 7.52 4.38 4.37
CA VAL A 120 8.15 3.82 5.57
C VAL A 120 9.60 4.28 5.67
N GLU A 121 9.94 4.84 6.82
CA GLU A 121 11.29 5.27 7.19
C GLU A 121 11.73 4.58 8.48
N ASP A 122 12.83 3.81 8.42
CA ASP A 122 13.41 3.09 9.56
C ASP A 122 12.38 2.28 10.38
N GLY A 123 11.37 1.73 9.70
CA GLY A 123 10.28 0.95 10.31
C GLY A 123 9.08 1.76 10.78
N ASN A 124 9.13 3.09 10.71
CA ASN A 124 8.01 3.96 11.04
C ASN A 124 7.26 4.37 9.76
N SER A 125 5.96 4.15 9.74
CA SER A 125 5.07 4.63 8.69
C SER A 125 4.88 6.14 8.85
N ILE A 126 5.33 6.93 7.87
CA ILE A 126 5.30 8.41 7.88
C ILE A 126 4.04 8.94 7.19
N THR A 127 3.59 8.27 6.13
CA THR A 127 2.43 8.68 5.35
C THR A 127 1.68 7.45 4.90
N LYS A 128 0.34 7.51 4.95
CA LYS A 128 -0.55 6.46 4.44
C LYS A 128 -1.53 7.11 3.47
N GLY A 129 -1.70 6.51 2.29
CA GLY A 129 -2.73 6.86 1.32
C GLY A 129 -3.26 5.61 0.63
N GLY A 130 -4.26 5.75 -0.25
CA GLY A 130 -4.81 4.65 -1.01
C GLY A 130 -6.08 5.00 -1.74
N LEU A 131 -6.39 4.20 -2.77
CA LEU A 131 -7.64 4.30 -3.53
C LEU A 131 -8.83 4.23 -2.57
N GLY A 132 -9.47 5.39 -2.34
CA GLY A 132 -10.64 5.55 -1.47
C GLY A 132 -10.36 6.06 -0.05
N ARG A 133 -9.14 6.49 0.29
CA ARG A 133 -8.84 7.14 1.57
C ARG A 133 -7.93 8.34 1.36
N ALA A 134 -8.46 9.53 1.68
CA ALA A 134 -7.64 10.74 1.86
C ALA A 134 -6.40 10.39 2.68
N ALA A 135 -5.25 10.96 2.29
CA ALA A 135 -3.99 10.76 2.99
C ALA A 135 -4.11 11.22 4.45
N VAL A 136 -4.50 10.30 5.34
CA VAL A 136 -4.71 10.54 6.77
C VAL A 136 -3.59 9.80 7.49
N GLY A 137 -2.51 10.53 7.77
CA GLY A 137 -1.37 10.03 8.55
C GLY A 137 -0.38 11.15 8.81
N GLY A 138 -0.33 11.59 10.07
CA GLY A 138 0.32 12.82 10.50
C GLY A 138 1.84 12.78 10.43
N LEU A 139 2.39 13.60 9.55
CA LEU A 139 3.59 14.43 9.71
C LEU A 139 3.69 15.28 8.44
N ALA A 140 3.16 16.50 8.52
CA ALA A 140 3.48 17.65 7.68
C ALA A 140 3.58 17.41 6.15
N PHE A 141 2.49 17.70 5.44
CA PHE A 141 2.53 18.23 4.08
C PHE A 141 3.16 19.65 4.06
N GLY A 142 4.38 19.79 4.56
CA GLY A 142 5.22 20.95 4.33
C GLY A 142 6.38 20.45 3.49
N GLY A 143 6.63 21.10 2.35
CA GLY A 143 7.72 20.73 1.44
C GLY A 143 9.06 20.56 2.16
N VAL A 144 10.07 20.12 1.41
CA VAL A 144 11.46 19.84 1.81
C VAL A 144 12.08 20.72 2.94
N GLY A 145 11.55 21.92 3.24
CA GLY A 145 11.89 22.75 4.40
C GLY A 145 11.26 22.42 5.79
N ALA A 146 10.16 21.66 5.91
CA ALA A 146 9.54 21.42 7.23
C ALA A 146 10.25 20.33 8.07
N ILE A 147 10.90 19.37 7.40
CA ILE A 147 11.73 18.34 8.05
C ILE A 147 13.07 18.95 8.52
N VAL A 148 13.54 20.00 7.85
CA VAL A 148 14.79 20.71 8.20
C VAL A 148 14.55 21.76 9.30
N GLY A 149 13.33 22.28 9.47
CA GLY A 149 13.02 23.36 10.42
C GLY A 149 12.42 22.96 11.78
N SER A 150 11.94 21.73 11.97
CA SER A 150 11.25 21.31 13.22
C SER A 150 12.18 20.72 14.29
N ILE A 151 13.45 21.17 14.31
CA ILE A 151 14.51 20.69 15.23
C ILE A 151 14.49 21.47 16.57
N THR A 152 13.42 22.18 16.92
CA THR A 152 13.37 23.02 18.14
C THR A 152 12.57 22.46 19.32
N ALA A 153 12.27 21.16 19.38
CA ALA A 153 11.67 20.58 20.59
C ALA A 153 12.10 19.13 20.89
N GLY A 154 13.28 18.98 21.50
CA GLY A 154 13.51 18.04 22.61
C GLY A 154 13.52 16.51 22.37
N LYS A 155 13.14 15.98 21.20
CA LYS A 155 13.33 14.56 20.89
C LYS A 155 14.56 14.38 20.00
N LYS A 156 15.49 13.51 20.41
CA LYS A 156 16.65 13.08 19.60
C LYS A 156 16.14 12.38 18.33
N THR A 157 15.77 13.14 17.31
CA THR A 157 15.50 12.61 15.98
C THR A 157 16.85 12.17 15.40
N LYS A 158 16.93 10.94 14.90
CA LYS A 158 18.14 10.49 14.21
C LYS A 158 18.38 11.41 13.02
N SER A 159 19.60 11.94 12.91
CA SER A 159 20.03 12.78 11.80
C SER A 159 20.28 11.99 10.51
N THR A 160 20.22 10.65 10.61
CA THR A 160 20.38 9.71 9.51
C THR A 160 19.11 8.86 9.34
N CYS A 161 18.89 8.41 8.11
CA CYS A 161 17.88 7.47 7.69
C CYS A 161 18.60 6.26 7.08
N THR A 162 18.28 5.05 7.50
CA THR A 162 18.91 3.81 6.98
C THR A 162 18.04 3.11 5.95
N LYS A 163 16.72 3.22 6.06
CA LYS A 163 15.74 2.61 5.17
C LYS A 163 14.63 3.60 4.86
N LEU A 164 14.42 3.88 3.58
CA LEU A 164 13.28 4.65 3.08
C LEU A 164 12.70 3.93 1.87
N TYR A 165 11.41 3.60 1.92
CA TYR A 165 10.72 2.93 0.83
C TYR A 165 9.24 3.31 0.77
N LEU A 166 8.67 3.19 -0.43
CA LEU A 166 7.22 3.19 -0.61
C LEU A 166 6.76 1.72 -0.57
N ASN A 167 5.83 1.41 0.31
CA ASN A 167 5.16 0.12 0.38
C ASN A 167 3.78 0.23 -0.28
N VAL A 168 3.51 -0.56 -1.31
CA VAL A 168 2.23 -0.54 -2.04
C VAL A 168 1.52 -1.86 -1.84
N LYS A 169 0.33 -1.81 -1.24
CA LYS A 169 -0.56 -2.97 -1.11
C LYS A 169 -1.39 -3.10 -2.37
N VAL A 170 -1.23 -4.23 -3.03
CA VAL A 170 -1.93 -4.59 -4.24
C VAL A 170 -2.77 -5.83 -3.97
N ASP A 171 -4.04 -5.79 -4.36
CA ASP A 171 -4.96 -6.90 -4.17
C ASP A 171 -4.48 -8.12 -4.96
N ASN A 172 -4.72 -9.29 -4.38
CA ASN A 172 -4.31 -10.59 -4.93
C ASN A 172 -2.80 -10.71 -5.25
N ALA A 173 -1.96 -9.78 -4.80
CA ALA A 173 -0.52 -9.93 -4.85
C ALA A 173 -0.03 -10.89 -3.75
N PRO A 174 1.03 -11.68 -3.98
CA PRO A 174 1.56 -12.59 -2.96
C PRO A 174 2.18 -11.87 -1.76
N ARG A 175 2.67 -10.65 -1.97
CA ARG A 175 3.23 -9.75 -0.96
C ARG A 175 3.05 -8.31 -1.40
N ASP A 176 3.14 -7.39 -0.45
CA ASP A 176 3.19 -5.96 -0.75
C ASP A 176 4.40 -5.63 -1.65
N VAL A 177 4.22 -4.62 -2.50
CA VAL A 177 5.21 -4.17 -3.47
C VAL A 177 6.08 -3.09 -2.83
N ILE A 178 7.36 -3.42 -2.61
CA ILE A 178 8.33 -2.51 -1.97
C ILE A 178 9.14 -1.79 -3.04
N VAL A 179 9.04 -0.47 -3.07
CA VAL A 179 9.86 0.40 -3.94
C VAL A 179 10.93 1.08 -3.08
N PRO A 180 12.19 0.60 -3.09
CA PRO A 180 13.24 1.13 -2.23
C PRO A 180 13.84 2.44 -2.78
N TYR A 181 14.12 3.38 -1.87
CA TYR A 181 14.80 4.64 -2.17
C TYR A 181 16.11 4.77 -1.42
N ILE A 182 16.12 4.44 -0.12
CA ILE A 182 17.33 4.40 0.72
C ILE A 182 17.44 3.01 1.35
N ILE A 183 18.63 2.41 1.24
CA ILE A 183 18.95 1.08 1.79
C ILE A 183 20.24 1.07 2.64
N SER A 184 20.87 2.23 2.81
CA SER A 184 22.10 2.43 3.58
C SER A 184 22.02 3.74 4.36
N GLU A 185 22.83 3.87 5.40
CA GLU A 185 22.82 5.06 6.26
C GLU A 185 23.08 6.35 5.46
N THR A 186 22.09 7.23 5.48
CA THR A 186 22.07 8.47 4.69
C THR A 186 21.69 9.63 5.59
N LYS A 187 22.49 10.71 5.59
CA LYS A 187 22.15 11.92 6.35
C LYS A 187 20.88 12.55 5.80
N LYS A 188 19.93 12.92 6.67
CA LYS A 188 18.68 13.58 6.26
C LYS A 188 18.90 14.96 5.64
N SER A 189 20.02 15.60 5.96
CA SER A 189 20.46 16.85 5.33
C SER A 189 21.12 16.67 3.95
N SER A 190 21.32 15.43 3.49
CA SER A 190 21.99 15.16 2.22
C SER A 190 21.05 15.38 1.03
N MET A 191 21.62 15.76 -0.11
CA MET A 191 20.90 15.84 -1.38
C MET A 191 20.27 14.50 -1.78
N THR A 192 20.91 13.38 -1.42
CA THR A 192 20.38 12.02 -1.67
C THR A 192 19.06 11.78 -0.96
N TYR A 193 18.96 12.17 0.32
CA TYR A 193 17.72 12.05 1.08
C TYR A 193 16.62 12.92 0.47
N THR A 194 16.92 14.19 0.19
CA THR A 194 15.98 15.12 -0.44
C THR A 194 15.49 14.64 -1.80
N SER A 195 16.40 14.18 -2.66
CA SER A 195 16.07 13.64 -3.99
C SER A 195 15.20 12.39 -3.88
N SER A 196 15.53 11.48 -2.95
CA SER A 196 14.73 10.29 -2.68
C SER A 196 13.30 10.64 -2.28
N TYR A 197 13.14 11.63 -1.38
CA TYR A 197 11.82 12.07 -0.95
C TYR A 197 11.03 12.72 -2.09
N ASN A 198 11.66 13.56 -2.92
CA ASN A 198 11.03 14.16 -4.10
C ASN A 198 10.54 13.08 -5.09
N GLN A 199 11.35 12.04 -5.34
CA GLN A 199 10.95 10.92 -6.19
C GLN A 199 9.76 10.13 -5.61
N ILE A 200 9.68 10.00 -4.27
CA ILE A 200 8.50 9.42 -3.62
C ILE A 200 7.27 10.30 -3.86
N GLN A 201 7.38 11.61 -3.67
CA GLN A 201 6.26 12.55 -3.86
C GLN A 201 5.75 12.58 -5.30
N GLU A 202 6.66 12.54 -6.28
CA GLU A 202 6.31 12.41 -7.70
C GLU A 202 5.52 11.11 -7.94
N LEU A 203 6.02 9.98 -7.43
CA LEU A 203 5.36 8.70 -7.58
C LEU A 203 3.98 8.66 -6.90
N LEU A 204 3.88 9.21 -5.69
CA LEU A 204 2.61 9.32 -4.96
C LEU A 204 1.59 10.18 -5.70
N SER A 205 2.03 11.30 -6.27
CA SER A 205 1.18 12.17 -7.09
C SER A 205 0.64 11.42 -8.31
N TYR A 206 1.44 10.54 -8.90
CA TYR A 206 1.01 9.69 -10.00
C TYR A 206 0.01 8.61 -9.56
N PHE A 207 0.25 7.93 -8.43
CA PHE A 207 -0.75 6.99 -7.89
C PHE A 207 -2.08 7.70 -7.58
N ASN A 208 -2.02 8.91 -7.03
CA ASN A 208 -3.19 9.74 -6.76
C ASN A 208 -3.97 10.13 -8.02
N SER A 209 -3.28 10.40 -9.13
CA SER A 209 -3.97 10.76 -10.39
C SER A 209 -4.65 9.56 -11.06
N LYS A 210 -4.28 8.34 -10.69
CA LYS A 210 -4.93 7.10 -11.11
C LYS A 210 -6.10 6.69 -10.21
N GLU A 211 -6.32 7.40 -9.11
CA GLU A 211 -7.52 7.19 -8.30
C GLU A 211 -8.75 7.71 -9.07
N THR A 212 -9.67 6.83 -9.42
CA THR A 212 -10.99 7.25 -9.86
C THR A 212 -11.72 7.87 -8.66
N PRO A 213 -12.41 9.01 -8.81
CA PRO A 213 -13.29 9.51 -7.77
C PRO A 213 -14.46 8.53 -7.62
N ASP A 214 -14.31 7.57 -6.72
CA ASP A 214 -15.46 6.79 -6.26
C ASP A 214 -16.41 7.76 -5.56
N VAL A 215 -17.67 7.70 -5.98
CA VAL A 215 -18.79 8.48 -5.47
C VAL A 215 -18.87 8.28 -3.96
N VAL A 216 -18.31 9.23 -3.22
CA VAL A 216 -18.27 9.19 -1.76
C VAL A 216 -19.71 9.33 -1.27
N ALA A 217 -20.27 8.24 -0.72
CA ALA A 217 -21.25 8.35 0.34
C ALA A 217 -20.57 9.12 1.49
N GLN A 218 -20.77 10.44 1.51
CA GLN A 218 -20.24 11.33 2.52
C GLN A 218 -20.85 10.96 3.87
N SER A 219 -20.04 10.35 4.73
CA SER A 219 -20.23 10.52 6.17
C SER A 219 -19.47 11.79 6.57
N PRO A 220 -20.13 12.84 7.08
CA PRO A 220 -19.52 14.15 7.27
C PRO A 220 -18.54 14.10 8.44
N ASN A 221 -17.26 14.36 8.18
CA ASN A 221 -16.28 14.65 9.23
C ASN A 221 -16.00 16.15 9.27
N ASN A 222 -16.42 16.74 10.39
CA ASN A 222 -16.40 18.13 10.81
C ASN A 222 -14.98 18.77 10.88
N MET A 223 -14.29 18.93 9.75
CA MET A 223 -13.04 19.71 9.72
C MET A 223 -12.88 20.64 8.51
N GLY A 224 -13.99 21.00 7.86
CA GLY A 224 -14.07 22.08 6.85
C GLY A 224 -14.90 23.30 7.28
N ASN A 225 -15.47 23.27 8.48
CA ASN A 225 -16.63 24.10 8.80
C ASN A 225 -16.30 25.37 9.61
N ALA A 226 -15.06 25.51 10.09
CA ALA A 226 -14.66 26.67 10.87
C ALA A 226 -14.58 27.96 10.04
N ASP A 227 -14.14 27.86 8.77
CA ASP A 227 -14.05 29.02 7.88
C ASP A 227 -15.42 29.45 7.34
N GLU A 228 -16.37 28.53 7.21
CA GLU A 228 -17.76 28.86 6.88
C GLU A 228 -18.47 29.51 8.06
N ILE A 229 -18.30 28.99 9.29
CA ILE A 229 -18.85 29.61 10.50
C ILE A 229 -18.33 31.04 10.67
N LYS A 230 -17.05 31.31 10.34
CA LYS A 230 -16.50 32.68 10.34
C LYS A 230 -17.20 33.59 9.34
N LYS A 231 -17.44 33.14 8.11
CA LYS A 231 -18.17 33.92 7.10
C LYS A 231 -19.58 34.28 7.57
N TYR A 232 -20.30 33.34 8.18
CA TYR A 232 -21.64 33.63 8.71
C TYR A 232 -21.61 34.51 9.96
N ALA A 233 -20.56 34.41 10.79
CA ALA A 233 -20.38 35.31 11.94
C ALA A 233 -20.12 36.76 11.49
N ASP A 234 -19.38 36.95 10.39
CA ASP A 234 -19.17 38.26 9.80
C ASP A 234 -20.46 38.85 9.21
N LEU A 235 -21.32 38.03 8.60
CA LEU A 235 -22.64 38.46 8.11
C LEU A 235 -23.59 38.86 9.24
N LEU A 236 -23.54 38.16 10.38
CA LEU A 236 -24.29 38.54 11.59
C LEU A 236 -23.76 39.87 12.15
N ALA A 237 -22.44 40.04 12.23
CA ALA A 237 -21.83 41.29 12.69
C ALA A 237 -22.15 42.49 11.78
N GLN A 238 -22.38 42.23 10.48
CA GLN A 238 -22.84 43.23 9.51
C GLN A 238 -24.37 43.46 9.53
N GLY A 239 -25.12 42.74 10.38
CA GLY A 239 -26.57 42.84 10.48
C GLY A 239 -27.32 42.33 9.25
N ILE A 240 -26.66 41.53 8.40
CA ILE A 240 -27.22 40.98 7.16
C ILE A 240 -28.12 39.78 7.45
N ILE A 241 -27.82 39.03 8.51
CA ILE A 241 -28.62 37.91 9.01
C ILE A 241 -28.94 38.12 10.49
N SER A 242 -30.03 37.53 10.96
CA SER A 242 -30.43 37.54 12.36
C SER A 242 -29.68 36.49 13.20
N GLU A 243 -29.67 36.64 14.53
CA GLU A 243 -29.06 35.65 15.44
C GLU A 243 -29.70 34.26 15.30
N GLU A 244 -31.01 34.21 15.04
CA GLU A 244 -31.77 32.98 14.86
C GLU A 244 -31.33 32.23 13.58
N GLU A 245 -31.13 32.96 12.48
CA GLU A 245 -30.63 32.39 11.21
C GLU A 245 -29.18 31.91 11.34
N PHE A 246 -28.34 32.63 12.07
CA PHE A 246 -26.96 32.22 12.33
C PHE A 246 -26.90 30.91 13.13
N VAL A 247 -27.75 30.75 14.15
CA VAL A 247 -27.81 29.53 14.96
C VAL A 247 -28.27 28.32 14.14
N ALA A 248 -29.30 28.49 13.31
CA ALA A 248 -29.80 27.42 12.44
C ALA A 248 -28.73 26.96 11.42
N VAL A 249 -28.00 27.91 10.83
CA VAL A 249 -26.89 27.60 9.90
C VAL A 249 -25.74 26.94 10.64
N LYS A 250 -25.38 27.40 11.85
CA LYS A 250 -24.32 26.80 12.67
C LYS A 250 -24.63 25.37 13.10
N GLN A 251 -25.87 25.05 13.45
CA GLN A 251 -26.31 23.68 13.77
C GLN A 251 -26.20 22.77 12.55
N LYS A 252 -26.72 23.25 11.40
CA LYS A 252 -26.65 22.54 10.13
C LYS A 252 -25.21 22.28 9.68
N ILE A 253 -24.32 23.26 9.86
CA ILE A 253 -22.91 23.14 9.55
C ILE A 253 -22.23 22.17 10.53
N LEU A 254 -22.50 22.22 11.83
CA LEU A 254 -21.87 21.32 12.80
C LEU A 254 -22.47 19.89 12.83
N GLY A 255 -23.55 19.65 12.07
CA GLY A 255 -24.23 18.35 12.01
C GLY A 255 -24.96 18.00 13.31
N LEU A 256 -25.47 19.01 14.02
CA LEU A 256 -26.27 18.90 15.25
C LEU A 256 -27.77 19.08 14.98
#